data_AF-A0A8K0W3I5-F1
#
_entry.id   AF-A0A8K0W3I5-F1
#
_cell.length_a   1.000
_cell.length_b   1.000
_cell.length_c   1.000
_cell.angle_alpha   90.00
_cell.angle_beta   90.00
_cell.angle_gamma   90.00
#
_symmetry.space_group_name_H-M   'P 1'
#
loop_
_entity.id
_entity.type
_entity.pdbx_description
1 polymer ?
#
loop_
_entity_poly.entity_id
_entity_poly.type
_entity_poly.pdbx_seq_one_letter_code
_entity_poly.pdbx_strand_id
1 'polypeptide(L)'
;MASSFAPPDGPSADTVDVVSALLQHYKAPPAFLMERLQSVAHSCGSRVTNGNNYGNEYGIALAREVTDLSRIASWFHFLCKDLAVHTNQSGETRIEDTRPTAAILSQADGTWIKSGFFLTWGPGRSNEICITLICFGAHTAIKERFEDLAYHSSWLDAVQSPFNLFVIVLEQLFLTLDGKIWDLSDVFRTMEGEILLQAMSQSEGPAAQFDFVALHNVTKYIAYLMEAANAMLLVVDDIQIQSRSMPCDMDAGLVQQVVASLAYQKGLFRSENLRLKSLDKRMQNIINLAFNLVTQQDSHVMKRDSDSMKTIAAVTLLFLPMSTVAHYQLQSLS
;
A
#
# COMPACT_ATOMS: atom_id res chain seq x y z
N MET A 1 28.39 8.57 -11.92
CA MET A 1 27.45 7.77 -11.10
C MET A 1 26.80 6.74 -12.01
N ALA A 2 26.62 5.50 -11.57
CA ALA A 2 25.89 4.48 -12.33
C ALA A 2 24.61 4.14 -11.56
N SER A 3 23.45 4.58 -12.06
CA SER A 3 22.15 4.11 -11.61
C SER A 3 21.79 2.86 -12.40
N SER A 4 21.83 1.70 -11.73
CA SER A 4 21.42 0.43 -12.34
C SER A 4 19.99 0.12 -11.94
N PHE A 5 19.08 0.07 -12.93
CA PHE A 5 17.70 -0.36 -12.74
C PHE A 5 17.67 -1.88 -12.84
N ALA A 6 17.36 -2.55 -11.73
CA ALA A 6 17.16 -3.99 -11.73
C ALA A 6 15.67 -4.33 -11.97
N PRO A 7 15.38 -5.41 -12.71
CA PRO A 7 14.04 -5.74 -13.18
C PRO A 7 13.04 -6.03 -12.03
N PRO A 8 11.73 -5.86 -12.28
CA PRO A 8 10.68 -6.18 -11.32
C PRO A 8 10.46 -7.69 -11.23
N ASP A 9 10.25 -8.15 -9.99
CA ASP A 9 9.80 -9.49 -9.56
C ASP A 9 10.56 -10.73 -10.03
N GLY A 10 11.31 -11.29 -9.06
CA GLY A 10 11.91 -12.61 -9.11
C GLY A 10 13.22 -12.68 -9.91
N PRO A 11 14.24 -13.41 -9.43
CA PRO A 11 15.34 -13.81 -10.29
C PRO A 11 14.77 -14.67 -11.44
N SER A 12 14.50 -14.06 -12.59
CA SER A 12 14.30 -14.81 -13.84
C SER A 12 15.65 -15.44 -14.21
N ALA A 13 15.67 -16.62 -14.82
CA ALA A 13 16.92 -17.29 -15.21
C ALA A 13 17.89 -16.35 -15.96
N ASP A 14 17.34 -15.40 -16.72
CA ASP A 14 18.09 -14.44 -17.53
C ASP A 14 18.67 -13.25 -16.75
N THR A 15 18.16 -12.96 -15.55
CA THR A 15 18.54 -11.77 -14.75
C THR A 15 19.32 -12.11 -13.50
N VAL A 16 19.32 -13.37 -13.06
CA VAL A 16 20.00 -13.82 -11.82
C VAL A 16 21.49 -13.52 -11.88
N ASP A 17 22.16 -13.87 -12.98
CA ASP A 17 23.62 -13.73 -13.10
C ASP A 17 24.04 -12.27 -13.09
N VAL A 18 23.28 -11.40 -13.77
CA VAL A 18 23.54 -9.95 -13.82
C VAL A 18 23.32 -9.32 -12.44
N VAL A 19 22.20 -9.64 -11.78
CA VAL A 19 21.88 -9.12 -10.44
C VAL A 19 22.90 -9.63 -9.43
N SER A 20 23.28 -10.91 -9.48
CA SER A 20 24.31 -11.50 -8.63
C SER A 20 25.66 -10.83 -8.83
N ALA A 21 26.10 -10.63 -10.07
CA ALA A 21 27.34 -9.92 -10.39
C ALA A 21 27.32 -8.47 -9.87
N LEU A 22 26.20 -7.75 -10.02
CA LEU A 22 26.03 -6.40 -9.51
C LEU A 22 26.16 -6.36 -7.97
N LEU A 23 25.46 -7.24 -7.28
CA LEU A 23 25.45 -7.30 -5.81
C LEU A 23 26.83 -7.69 -5.26
N GLN A 24 27.52 -8.64 -5.91
CA GLN A 24 28.89 -9.00 -5.57
C GLN A 24 29.85 -7.84 -5.80
N HIS A 25 29.71 -7.12 -6.92
CA HIS A 25 30.55 -5.98 -7.26
C HIS A 25 30.47 -4.87 -6.19
N TYR A 26 29.25 -4.57 -5.72
CA TYR A 26 29.02 -3.55 -4.70
C TYR A 26 29.06 -4.08 -3.26
N LYS A 27 29.40 -5.36 -3.07
CA LYS A 27 29.43 -6.04 -1.76
C LYS A 27 28.13 -5.86 -0.97
N ALA A 28 26.99 -5.97 -1.65
CA ALA A 28 25.68 -5.85 -1.03
C ALA A 28 25.54 -6.88 0.13
N PRO A 29 25.01 -6.47 1.30
CA PRO A 29 24.85 -7.38 2.44
C PRO A 29 23.90 -8.54 2.13
N PRO A 30 24.13 -9.75 2.67
CA PRO A 30 23.18 -10.85 2.59
C PRO A 30 21.80 -10.48 3.15
N ALA A 31 21.76 -9.70 4.24
CA ALA A 31 20.52 -9.16 4.81
C ALA A 31 19.64 -8.43 3.78
N PHE A 32 20.21 -7.53 2.96
CA PHE A 32 19.47 -6.82 1.91
C PHE A 32 18.74 -7.78 0.95
N LEU A 33 19.38 -8.90 0.61
CA LEU A 33 18.80 -9.91 -0.28
C LEU A 33 17.75 -10.77 0.40
N MET A 34 18.02 -11.22 1.62
CA MET A 34 17.06 -12.00 2.40
C MET A 34 15.78 -11.21 2.64
N GLU A 35 15.89 -9.95 3.03
CA GLU A 35 14.78 -9.03 3.23
C GLU A 35 13.95 -8.86 1.95
N ARG A 36 14.62 -8.71 0.80
CA ARG A 36 13.95 -8.61 -0.51
C ARG A 36 13.22 -9.90 -0.88
N LEU A 37 13.86 -11.05 -0.70
CA LEU A 37 13.26 -12.36 -1.00
C LEU A 37 12.03 -12.65 -0.12
N GLN A 38 12.09 -12.22 1.15
CA GLN A 38 11.00 -12.37 2.09
C GLN A 38 9.88 -11.34 1.88
N SER A 39 10.08 -10.34 1.00
CA SER A 39 9.13 -9.24 0.81
C SER A 39 8.76 -8.57 2.14
N VAL A 40 9.77 -8.22 2.95
CA VAL A 40 9.52 -7.56 4.23
C VAL A 40 8.84 -6.20 4.02
N ALA A 41 7.84 -5.89 4.83
CA ALA A 41 7.18 -4.59 4.79
C ALA A 41 8.09 -3.45 5.29
N HIS A 42 8.94 -3.77 6.27
CA HIS A 42 9.92 -2.85 6.86
C HIS A 42 11.28 -3.52 6.99
N SER A 43 12.30 -2.84 6.49
CA SER A 43 13.70 -3.08 6.85
C SER A 43 14.52 -1.86 6.48
N CYS A 44 15.37 -1.41 7.38
CA CYS A 44 16.38 -0.40 7.11
C CYS A 44 17.68 -0.86 7.75
N GLY A 45 18.75 -0.86 6.98
CA GLY A 45 20.05 -1.34 7.43
C GLY A 45 21.17 -0.40 7.03
N SER A 46 22.27 -0.46 7.77
CA SER A 46 23.50 0.23 7.45
C SER A 46 24.68 -0.67 7.79
N ARG A 47 25.76 -0.53 7.03
CA ARG A 47 26.97 -1.32 7.17
C ARG A 47 28.20 -0.50 6.84
N VAL A 48 29.25 -0.68 7.64
CA VAL A 48 30.60 -0.21 7.30
C VAL A 48 31.49 -1.42 7.00
N THR A 49 32.24 -1.34 5.90
CA THR A 49 33.18 -2.37 5.46
C THR A 49 34.59 -1.80 5.42
N ASN A 50 35.50 -2.37 6.21
CA ASN A 50 36.90 -1.96 6.29
C ASN A 50 37.76 -3.01 5.57
N GLY A 51 38.20 -2.74 4.34
CA GLY A 51 39.02 -3.69 3.57
C GLY A 51 38.36 -5.07 3.40
N ASN A 52 39.11 -6.15 3.68
CA ASN A 52 38.65 -7.55 3.61
C ASN A 52 37.87 -8.02 4.86
N ASN A 53 37.75 -7.19 5.89
CA ASN A 53 37.02 -7.57 7.11
C ASN A 53 35.59 -7.04 7.07
N TYR A 54 34.66 -7.98 7.19
CA TYR A 54 33.24 -7.74 7.33
C TYR A 54 32.97 -7.19 8.74
N GLY A 55 32.61 -5.91 8.84
CA GLY A 55 32.05 -5.33 10.07
C GLY A 55 30.74 -6.03 10.45
N ASN A 56 30.39 -5.94 11.74
CA ASN A 56 29.15 -6.47 12.33
C ASN A 56 27.91 -6.00 11.56
N GLU A 57 27.05 -6.95 11.18
CA GLU A 57 25.92 -6.76 10.25
C GLU A 57 24.76 -5.92 10.82
N TYR A 58 24.81 -5.57 12.11
CA TYR A 58 23.71 -4.94 12.86
C TYR A 58 24.12 -3.76 13.75
N GLY A 59 25.27 -3.13 13.49
CA GLY A 59 25.77 -2.02 14.30
C GLY A 59 25.91 -0.73 13.48
N ILE A 60 25.44 0.39 14.03
CA ILE A 60 25.98 1.71 13.67
C ILE A 60 27.46 1.64 14.05
N ALA A 61 28.35 1.55 13.06
CA ALA A 61 29.78 1.58 13.34
C ALA A 61 30.06 2.88 14.10
N LEU A 62 30.59 2.76 15.32
CA LEU A 62 31.05 3.92 16.07
C LEU A 62 32.07 4.64 15.17
N ALA A 63 31.95 5.96 15.04
CA ALA A 63 32.80 6.80 14.18
C ALA A 63 34.31 6.55 14.34
N ARG A 64 34.74 5.95 15.46
CA ARG A 64 36.11 5.52 15.75
C ARG A 64 36.65 4.37 14.91
N GLU A 65 35.82 3.60 14.20
CA GLU A 65 36.25 2.46 13.37
C GLU A 65 36.25 2.75 11.86
N VAL A 66 35.80 3.94 11.45
CA VAL A 66 35.79 4.33 10.03
C VAL A 66 37.17 4.87 9.66
N THR A 67 37.78 4.24 8.66
CA THR A 67 39.06 4.63 8.06
C THR A 67 38.81 5.27 6.69
N ASP A 68 39.79 5.97 6.13
CA ASP A 68 39.71 6.52 4.75
C ASP A 68 39.46 5.45 3.67
N LEU A 69 39.70 4.17 4.01
CA LEU A 69 39.48 3.02 3.14
C LEU A 69 38.11 2.34 3.34
N SER A 70 37.29 2.86 4.26
CA SER A 70 36.01 2.27 4.62
C SER A 70 34.95 2.57 3.56
N ARG A 71 34.20 1.54 3.19
CA ARG A 71 33.00 1.67 2.36
C ARG A 71 31.76 1.52 3.22
N ILE A 72 30.89 2.49 3.17
CA ILE A 72 29.63 2.51 3.90
C ILE A 72 28.51 2.15 2.93
N ALA A 73 27.50 1.47 3.45
CA ALA A 73 26.27 1.17 2.74
C ALA A 73 25.07 1.40 3.65
N SER A 74 23.96 1.82 3.07
CA SER A 74 22.66 1.94 3.70
C SER A 74 21.58 1.46 2.74
N TRP A 75 20.54 0.82 3.23
CA TRP A 75 19.48 0.27 2.40
C TRP A 75 18.14 0.23 3.10
N PHE A 76 17.09 0.19 2.30
CA PHE A 76 15.74 -0.11 2.77
C PHE A 76 14.89 -0.71 1.65
N HIS A 77 13.77 -1.31 2.03
CA HIS A 77 12.76 -1.83 1.09
C HIS A 77 11.44 -1.08 1.23
N PHE A 78 10.68 -1.10 0.15
CA PHE A 78 9.33 -0.56 0.06
C PHE A 78 8.40 -1.64 -0.48
N LEU A 79 7.42 -1.99 0.33
CA LEU A 79 6.32 -2.86 -0.05
C LEU A 79 5.02 -2.08 0.08
N CYS A 80 4.33 -1.87 -1.03
CA CYS A 80 3.05 -1.19 -1.04
C CYS A 80 2.06 -1.96 -1.90
N LYS A 81 0.80 -1.97 -1.47
CA LYS A 81 -0.27 -2.51 -2.29
C LYS A 81 -0.38 -1.67 -3.56
N ASP A 82 -0.36 -2.34 -4.71
CA ASP A 82 -0.72 -1.68 -5.96
C ASP A 82 -2.23 -1.81 -6.18
N LEU A 83 -2.78 -0.79 -6.81
CA LEU A 83 -4.19 -0.63 -7.11
C LEU A 83 -4.29 -0.07 -8.53
N ALA A 84 -4.78 -0.90 -9.44
CA ALA A 84 -5.20 -0.45 -10.75
C ALA A 84 -6.67 -0.05 -10.64
N VAL A 85 -6.91 1.26 -10.72
CA VAL A 85 -8.24 1.83 -10.62
C VAL A 85 -8.69 2.34 -11.97
N HIS A 86 -9.90 1.96 -12.36
CA HIS A 86 -10.55 2.39 -13.59
C HIS A 86 -11.87 3.09 -13.26
N THR A 87 -12.05 4.28 -13.82
CA THR A 87 -13.32 5.02 -13.75
C THR A 87 -14.05 4.86 -15.07
N ASN A 88 -15.27 4.33 -15.02
CA ASN A 88 -16.10 4.16 -16.20
C ASN A 88 -16.79 5.48 -16.61
N GLN A 89 -17.46 5.47 -17.77
CA GLN A 89 -18.14 6.66 -18.30
C GLN A 89 -19.28 7.18 -17.40
N SER A 90 -19.83 6.34 -16.52
CA SER A 90 -20.82 6.72 -15.51
C SER A 90 -20.21 7.34 -14.25
N GLY A 91 -18.89 7.47 -14.16
CA GLY A 91 -18.19 8.00 -12.99
C GLY A 91 -18.03 7.00 -11.84
N GLU A 92 -18.32 5.72 -12.09
CA GLU A 92 -18.12 4.65 -11.13
C GLU A 92 -16.65 4.20 -11.17
N THR A 93 -16.05 4.13 -9.99
CA THR A 93 -14.62 3.86 -9.84
C THR A 93 -14.43 2.45 -9.28
N ARG A 94 -13.67 1.61 -9.98
CA ARG A 94 -13.45 0.20 -9.61
C ARG A 94 -11.98 -0.19 -9.65
N ILE A 95 -11.62 -1.09 -8.75
CA ILE A 95 -10.34 -1.78 -8.69
C ILE A 95 -10.46 -3.04 -9.57
N GLU A 96 -9.52 -3.19 -10.49
CA GLU A 96 -9.46 -4.33 -11.40
C GLU A 96 -8.12 -5.03 -11.31
N ASP A 97 -8.14 -6.36 -11.23
CA ASP A 97 -6.93 -7.16 -11.28
C ASP A 97 -6.43 -7.25 -12.72
N THR A 98 -5.28 -6.64 -12.97
CA THR A 98 -4.66 -6.60 -14.32
C THR A 98 -4.04 -7.93 -14.73
N ARG A 99 -4.03 -8.95 -13.86
CA ARG A 99 -3.41 -10.25 -14.15
C ARG A 99 -4.32 -11.12 -15.03
N PRO A 100 -3.81 -11.73 -16.12
CA PRO A 100 -4.63 -12.47 -17.09
C PRO A 100 -5.41 -13.67 -16.53
N THR A 101 -4.97 -14.23 -15.39
CA THR A 101 -5.53 -15.45 -14.79
C THR A 101 -6.18 -15.20 -13.43
N ALA A 102 -6.44 -13.94 -13.07
CA ALA A 102 -7.04 -13.62 -11.78
C ALA A 102 -8.51 -14.05 -11.72
N ALA A 103 -8.95 -14.55 -10.56
CA ALA A 103 -10.37 -14.75 -10.31
C ALA A 103 -11.07 -13.40 -10.32
N ILE A 104 -12.22 -13.32 -11.00
CA ILE A 104 -13.03 -12.10 -11.07
C ILE A 104 -13.76 -11.96 -9.72
N LEU A 105 -13.11 -11.27 -8.79
CA LEU A 105 -13.68 -10.86 -7.51
C LEU A 105 -13.88 -9.35 -7.52
N SER A 106 -14.98 -8.89 -6.93
CA SER A 106 -15.30 -7.47 -6.92
C SER A 106 -14.27 -6.66 -6.14
N GLN A 107 -13.84 -5.54 -6.72
CA GLN A 107 -12.80 -4.69 -6.18
C GLN A 107 -11.53 -5.47 -5.79
N ALA A 108 -11.14 -6.46 -6.58
CA ALA A 108 -9.97 -7.28 -6.30
C ALA A 108 -8.81 -6.95 -7.25
N ASP A 109 -7.63 -6.89 -6.67
CA ASP A 109 -6.33 -6.81 -7.31
C ASP A 109 -5.29 -7.51 -6.43
N GLY A 110 -4.43 -8.32 -7.04
CA GLY A 110 -3.33 -9.03 -6.36
C GLY A 110 -1.93 -8.54 -6.66
N THR A 111 -1.79 -7.36 -7.26
CA THR A 111 -0.50 -6.76 -7.61
C THR A 111 0.12 -5.98 -6.44
N TRP A 112 1.44 -5.84 -6.43
CA TRP A 112 2.19 -5.20 -5.35
C TRP A 112 3.37 -4.42 -5.94
N ILE A 113 3.63 -3.24 -5.38
CA ILE A 113 4.84 -2.49 -5.65
C ILE A 113 5.92 -2.99 -4.70
N LYS A 114 7.00 -3.52 -5.26
CA LYS A 114 8.16 -4.03 -4.53
C LYS A 114 9.43 -3.34 -4.97
N SER A 115 9.92 -2.42 -4.15
CA SER A 115 11.15 -1.68 -4.43
C SER A 115 12.20 -1.93 -3.35
N GLY A 116 13.48 -1.91 -3.76
CA GLY A 116 14.61 -1.98 -2.85
C GLY A 116 15.66 -0.95 -3.25
N PHE A 117 16.20 -0.23 -2.28
CA PHE A 117 17.14 0.85 -2.51
C PHE A 117 18.42 0.56 -1.74
N PHE A 118 19.54 0.53 -2.46
CA PHE A 118 20.85 0.26 -1.89
C PHE A 118 21.80 1.41 -2.22
N LEU A 119 22.20 2.15 -1.20
CA LEU A 119 23.13 3.27 -1.29
C LEU A 119 24.48 2.82 -0.74
N THR A 120 25.56 3.05 -1.48
CA THR A 120 26.93 2.84 -1.00
C THR A 120 27.83 4.00 -1.36
N TRP A 121 28.76 4.32 -0.46
CA TRP A 121 29.77 5.35 -0.67
C TRP A 121 31.08 4.99 0.00
N GLY A 122 32.19 5.44 -0.58
CA GLY A 122 33.54 5.17 -0.09
C GLY A 122 34.58 5.33 -1.19
N PRO A 123 35.83 4.90 -0.98
CA PRO A 123 36.90 5.06 -1.97
C PRO A 123 36.60 4.29 -3.26
N GLY A 124 36.74 4.99 -4.39
CA GLY A 124 36.69 4.45 -5.74
C GLY A 124 38.05 3.94 -6.24
N ARG A 125 38.12 3.55 -7.51
CA ARG A 125 39.36 3.02 -8.12
C ARG A 125 40.50 4.05 -8.18
N SER A 126 40.16 5.33 -8.23
CA SER A 126 41.10 6.46 -8.36
C SER A 126 41.32 7.22 -7.05
N ASN A 127 41.00 6.61 -5.88
CA ASN A 127 41.01 7.26 -4.57
C ASN A 127 40.01 8.43 -4.38
N GLU A 128 39.13 8.66 -5.35
CA GLU A 128 38.00 9.59 -5.24
C GLU A 128 36.83 8.95 -4.49
N ILE A 129 36.01 9.74 -3.79
CA ILE A 129 34.77 9.26 -3.18
C ILE A 129 33.80 8.87 -4.29
N CYS A 130 33.41 7.60 -4.31
CA CYS A 130 32.43 7.06 -5.25
C CYS A 130 31.14 6.76 -4.52
N ILE A 131 30.05 7.41 -4.93
CA ILE A 131 28.69 7.20 -4.42
C ILE A 131 27.88 6.47 -5.48
N THR A 132 27.16 5.44 -5.08
CA THR A 132 26.31 4.63 -5.96
C THR A 132 24.99 4.35 -5.25
N LEU A 133 23.89 4.71 -5.91
CA LEU A 133 22.55 4.28 -5.55
C LEU A 133 22.08 3.24 -6.58
N ILE A 134 21.62 2.10 -6.10
CA ILE A 134 21.03 1.03 -6.89
C ILE A 134 19.56 0.94 -6.54
N CYS A 135 18.72 0.98 -7.57
CA CYS A 135 17.27 1.02 -7.46
C CYS A 135 16.69 -0.27 -8.07
N PHE A 136 16.15 -1.14 -7.23
CA PHE A 136 15.55 -2.40 -7.64
C PHE A 136 14.03 -2.25 -7.67
N GLY A 137 13.37 -2.55 -8.80
CA GLY A 137 11.91 -2.43 -8.90
C GLY A 137 11.39 -1.01 -8.61
N ALA A 138 12.20 0.02 -8.91
CA ALA A 138 11.83 1.41 -8.69
C ALA A 138 10.85 1.91 -9.74
N HIS A 139 9.96 2.80 -9.32
CA HIS A 139 9.02 3.48 -10.22
C HIS A 139 9.78 4.30 -11.28
N THR A 140 9.24 4.40 -12.50
CA THR A 140 9.88 5.15 -13.62
C THR A 140 10.14 6.61 -13.27
N ALA A 141 9.23 7.24 -12.53
CA ALA A 141 9.44 8.59 -12.00
C ALA A 141 10.72 8.75 -11.16
N ILE A 142 11.18 7.72 -10.44
CA ILE A 142 12.48 7.76 -9.74
C ILE A 142 13.62 7.85 -10.74
N LYS A 143 13.52 7.12 -11.86
CA LYS A 143 14.50 7.18 -12.94
C LYS A 143 14.58 8.57 -13.55
N GLU A 144 13.44 9.12 -13.95
CA GLU A 144 13.36 10.46 -14.56
C GLU A 144 13.94 11.53 -13.65
N ARG A 145 13.61 11.51 -12.35
CA ARG A 145 14.17 12.45 -11.36
C ARG A 145 15.68 12.36 -11.22
N PHE A 146 16.26 11.16 -11.30
CA PHE A 146 17.71 10.99 -11.25
C PHE A 146 18.41 11.36 -12.57
N GLU A 147 17.74 11.17 -13.71
CA GLU A 147 18.22 11.68 -15.00
C GLU A 147 18.25 13.21 -14.97
N ASP A 148 17.19 13.86 -14.48
CA ASP A 148 17.14 15.32 -14.32
C ASP A 148 18.21 15.83 -13.34
N LEU A 149 18.40 15.14 -12.20
CA LEU A 149 19.45 15.48 -11.23
C LEU A 149 20.84 15.43 -11.86
N ALA A 150 21.11 14.47 -12.75
CA ALA A 150 22.41 14.32 -13.39
C ALA A 150 22.77 15.50 -14.30
N TYR A 151 21.77 16.25 -14.80
CA TYR A 151 21.98 17.44 -15.62
C TYR A 151 22.02 18.74 -14.79
N HIS A 152 21.68 18.71 -13.51
CA HIS A 152 21.55 19.90 -12.65
C HIS A 152 22.68 20.02 -11.63
N SER A 153 23.19 21.23 -11.36
CA SER A 153 24.34 21.46 -10.46
C SER A 153 24.15 21.00 -9.01
N SER A 154 22.92 20.72 -8.60
CA SER A 154 22.55 20.17 -7.28
C SER A 154 23.04 18.73 -7.07
N TRP A 155 23.59 18.07 -8.09
CA TRP A 155 24.28 16.79 -7.93
C TRP A 155 25.46 16.88 -6.96
N LEU A 156 26.09 18.06 -6.81
CA LEU A 156 27.18 18.30 -5.87
C LEU A 156 26.75 18.10 -4.42
N ASP A 157 25.51 18.48 -4.08
CA ASP A 157 24.94 18.31 -2.74
C ASP A 157 24.76 16.82 -2.41
N ALA A 158 24.51 15.97 -3.41
CA ALA A 158 24.42 14.52 -3.25
C ALA A 158 25.80 13.86 -3.08
N VAL A 159 26.87 14.49 -3.59
CA VAL A 159 28.25 14.04 -3.33
C VAL A 159 28.65 14.36 -1.89
N GLN A 160 28.28 15.53 -1.42
CA GLN A 160 28.60 15.99 -0.07
C GLN A 160 27.71 15.34 0.99
N SER A 161 26.50 14.90 0.64
CA SER A 161 25.62 14.13 1.52
C SER A 161 24.88 13.03 0.75
N PRO A 162 25.37 11.78 0.78
CA PRO A 162 24.76 10.66 0.06
C PRO A 162 23.28 10.41 0.38
N PHE A 163 22.84 10.76 1.60
CA PHE A 163 21.45 10.62 2.04
C PHE A 163 20.47 11.55 1.31
N ASN A 164 20.93 12.59 0.61
CA ASN A 164 20.07 13.37 -0.29
C ASN A 164 19.44 12.51 -1.39
N LEU A 165 20.11 11.44 -1.81
CA LEU A 165 19.56 10.49 -2.78
C LEU A 165 18.35 9.74 -2.18
N PHE A 166 18.39 9.41 -0.89
CA PHE A 166 17.23 8.83 -0.20
C PHE A 166 16.11 9.83 0.02
N VAL A 167 16.40 11.12 0.21
CA VAL A 167 15.35 12.15 0.26
C VAL A 167 14.54 12.16 -1.04
N ILE A 168 15.23 12.12 -2.19
CA ILE A 168 14.58 12.07 -3.52
C ILE A 168 13.73 10.80 -3.68
N VAL A 169 14.26 9.65 -3.25
CA VAL A 169 13.52 8.38 -3.29
C VAL A 169 12.28 8.45 -2.40
N LEU A 170 12.43 8.85 -1.13
CA LEU A 170 11.33 8.91 -0.17
C LEU A 170 10.20 9.83 -0.63
N GLU A 171 10.54 10.96 -1.24
CA GLU A 171 9.56 11.87 -1.82
C GLU A 171 8.73 11.19 -2.92
N GLN A 172 9.38 10.45 -3.81
CA GLN A 172 8.68 9.72 -4.87
C GLN A 172 7.85 8.54 -4.33
N LEU A 173 8.33 7.86 -3.29
CA LEU A 173 7.57 6.82 -2.61
C LEU A 173 6.34 7.38 -1.88
N PHE A 174 6.47 8.57 -1.28
CA PHE A 174 5.34 9.30 -0.72
C PHE A 174 4.30 9.61 -1.79
N LEU A 175 4.70 10.19 -2.93
CA LEU A 175 3.76 10.49 -4.03
C LEU A 175 3.07 9.24 -4.56
N THR A 176 3.81 8.13 -4.63
CA THR A 176 3.26 6.83 -5.04
C THR A 176 2.19 6.36 -4.05
N LEU A 177 2.48 6.40 -2.75
CA LEU A 177 1.55 6.00 -1.70
C LEU A 177 0.33 6.93 -1.64
N ASP A 178 0.53 8.25 -1.69
CA ASP A 178 -0.54 9.27 -1.70
C ASP A 178 -1.50 9.03 -2.87
N GLY A 179 -0.99 8.80 -4.08
CA GLY A 179 -1.79 8.45 -5.24
C GLY A 179 -2.66 7.21 -4.99
N LYS A 180 -2.10 6.12 -4.44
CA LYS A 180 -2.87 4.90 -4.14
C LYS A 180 -3.93 5.11 -3.06
N ILE A 181 -3.68 6.00 -2.10
CA ILE A 181 -4.66 6.36 -1.08
C ILE A 181 -5.82 7.17 -1.68
N TRP A 182 -5.52 8.07 -2.62
CA TRP A 182 -6.55 8.81 -3.36
C TRP A 182 -7.41 7.89 -4.23
N ASP A 183 -6.77 7.02 -5.02
CA ASP A 183 -7.45 6.02 -5.85
C ASP A 183 -8.42 5.18 -5.01
N LEU A 184 -7.96 4.66 -3.85
CA LEU A 184 -8.79 3.88 -2.93
C LEU A 184 -9.91 4.71 -2.31
N SER A 185 -9.65 5.99 -2.02
CA SER A 185 -10.65 6.92 -1.47
C SER A 185 -11.77 7.21 -2.45
N ASP A 186 -11.47 7.26 -3.75
CA ASP A 186 -12.47 7.49 -4.79
C ASP A 186 -13.34 6.26 -5.02
N VAL A 187 -12.75 5.06 -5.02
CA VAL A 187 -13.51 3.80 -4.99
C VAL A 187 -14.43 3.76 -3.77
N PHE A 188 -13.92 4.12 -2.59
CA PHE A 188 -14.72 4.19 -1.37
C PHE A 188 -15.87 5.19 -1.48
N ARG A 189 -15.65 6.39 -2.04
CA ARG A 189 -16.70 7.41 -2.22
C ARG A 189 -17.85 6.90 -3.06
N THR A 190 -17.57 6.17 -4.14
CA THR A 190 -18.62 5.57 -4.98
C THR A 190 -19.48 4.62 -4.15
N MET A 191 -18.86 3.68 -3.42
CA MET A 191 -19.58 2.72 -2.57
C MET A 191 -20.35 3.39 -1.42
N GLU A 192 -19.74 4.39 -0.77
CA GLU A 192 -20.38 5.19 0.28
C GLU A 192 -21.64 5.88 -0.26
N GLY A 193 -21.56 6.48 -1.45
CA GLY A 193 -22.70 7.11 -2.12
C GLY A 193 -23.84 6.12 -2.39
N GLU A 194 -23.53 4.95 -2.95
CA GLU A 194 -24.53 3.92 -3.23
C GLU A 194 -25.26 3.44 -1.97
N ILE A 195 -24.52 3.18 -0.89
CA ILE A 195 -25.09 2.71 0.39
C ILE A 195 -25.96 3.80 1.01
N LEU A 196 -25.52 5.06 0.99
CA LEU A 196 -26.31 6.19 1.52
C LEU A 196 -27.58 6.43 0.71
N LEU A 197 -27.52 6.35 -0.62
CA LEU A 197 -28.71 6.46 -1.48
C LEU A 197 -29.72 5.34 -1.19
N GLN A 198 -29.26 4.11 -0.99
CA GLN A 198 -30.14 3.01 -0.60
C GLN A 198 -30.77 3.25 0.78
N ALA A 199 -29.99 3.75 1.76
CA ALA A 199 -30.48 4.11 3.08
C ALA A 199 -31.59 5.17 3.04
N MET A 200 -31.47 6.14 2.14
CA MET A 200 -32.49 7.17 1.91
C MET A 200 -33.73 6.62 1.22
N SER A 201 -33.56 5.68 0.31
CA SER A 201 -34.65 5.28 -0.57
C SER A 201 -35.78 4.53 0.15
N GLN A 202 -35.55 3.84 1.27
CA GLN A 202 -36.52 3.13 2.16
C GLN A 202 -37.75 2.42 1.53
N SER A 203 -37.88 2.36 0.22
CA SER A 203 -39.15 2.10 -0.46
C SER A 203 -39.05 0.84 -1.30
N GLU A 204 -39.67 -0.22 -0.79
CA GLU A 204 -40.38 -1.27 -1.55
C GLU A 204 -39.69 -1.86 -2.80
N GLY A 205 -38.36 -1.85 -2.84
CA GLY A 205 -37.56 -2.47 -3.89
C GLY A 205 -37.12 -3.90 -3.55
N PRO A 206 -36.58 -4.65 -4.52
CA PRO A 206 -35.91 -5.93 -4.25
C PRO A 206 -34.80 -5.73 -3.20
N ALA A 207 -34.49 -6.78 -2.44
CA ALA A 207 -33.54 -6.75 -1.32
C ALA A 207 -32.28 -5.95 -1.66
N ALA A 208 -31.90 -5.02 -0.77
CA ALA A 208 -30.68 -4.22 -0.91
C ALA A 208 -29.48 -5.18 -1.02
N GLN A 209 -28.99 -5.38 -2.24
CA GLN A 209 -27.88 -6.28 -2.52
C GLN A 209 -26.59 -5.47 -2.44
N PHE A 210 -26.02 -5.39 -1.25
CA PHE A 210 -24.70 -4.79 -1.07
C PHE A 210 -23.60 -5.79 -1.45
N ASP A 211 -22.58 -5.29 -2.13
CA ASP A 211 -21.39 -6.07 -2.45
C ASP A 211 -20.44 -6.10 -1.24
N PHE A 212 -20.71 -6.98 -0.28
CA PHE A 212 -19.86 -7.15 0.89
C PHE A 212 -18.45 -7.66 0.54
N VAL A 213 -18.25 -8.28 -0.63
CA VAL A 213 -16.92 -8.69 -1.10
C VAL A 213 -16.12 -7.45 -1.47
N ALA A 214 -16.71 -6.51 -2.20
CA ALA A 214 -16.11 -5.21 -2.49
C ALA A 214 -15.74 -4.44 -1.22
N LEU A 215 -16.68 -4.33 -0.27
CA LEU A 215 -16.45 -3.64 1.01
C LEU A 215 -15.30 -4.28 1.79
N HIS A 216 -15.24 -5.61 1.82
CA HIS A 216 -14.17 -6.35 2.48
C HIS A 216 -12.81 -6.13 1.81
N ASN A 217 -12.74 -6.22 0.47
CA ASN A 217 -11.50 -6.03 -0.27
C ASN A 217 -10.95 -4.61 -0.11
N VAL A 218 -11.80 -3.58 -0.16
CA VAL A 218 -11.37 -2.19 0.09
C VAL A 218 -10.86 -2.03 1.52
N THR A 219 -11.53 -2.61 2.53
CA THR A 219 -11.04 -2.61 3.92
C THR A 219 -9.66 -3.24 4.04
N LYS A 220 -9.44 -4.37 3.37
CA LYS A 220 -8.15 -5.06 3.30
C LYS A 220 -7.07 -4.18 2.66
N TYR A 221 -7.40 -3.43 1.61
CA TYR A 221 -6.45 -2.50 0.99
C TYR A 221 -6.11 -1.30 1.85
N ILE A 222 -7.07 -0.75 2.60
CA ILE A 222 -6.79 0.28 3.60
C ILE A 222 -5.75 -0.25 4.60
N ALA A 223 -5.92 -1.49 5.08
CA ALA A 223 -4.97 -2.10 6.01
C ALA A 223 -3.56 -2.25 5.41
N TYR A 224 -3.44 -2.69 4.15
CA TYR A 224 -2.14 -2.80 3.47
C TYR A 224 -1.46 -1.45 3.23
N LEU A 225 -2.21 -0.42 2.83
CA LEU A 225 -1.65 0.92 2.67
C LEU A 225 -1.25 1.52 4.03
N MET A 226 -1.98 1.21 5.11
CA MET A 226 -1.58 1.56 6.48
C MET A 226 -0.28 0.90 6.89
N GLU A 227 -0.10 -0.38 6.58
CA GLU A 227 1.15 -1.12 6.83
C GLU A 227 2.32 -0.45 6.11
N ALA A 228 2.17 -0.14 4.81
CA ALA A 228 3.18 0.55 4.02
C ALA A 228 3.53 1.93 4.59
N ALA A 229 2.53 2.74 4.98
CA ALA A 229 2.74 4.05 5.59
C ALA A 229 3.49 3.95 6.92
N ASN A 230 3.12 2.98 7.78
CA ASN A 230 3.78 2.74 9.05
C ASN A 230 5.23 2.29 8.86
N ALA A 231 5.48 1.37 7.92
CA ALA A 231 6.82 0.94 7.59
C ALA A 231 7.68 2.10 7.10
N MET A 232 7.13 3.00 6.28
CA MET A 232 7.86 4.16 5.79
C MET A 232 8.22 5.15 6.89
N LEU A 233 7.36 5.34 7.89
CA LEU A 233 7.70 6.14 9.06
C LEU A 233 8.92 5.59 9.81
N LEU A 234 9.00 4.26 9.97
CA LEU A 234 10.13 3.60 10.61
C LEU A 234 11.41 3.72 9.77
N VAL A 235 11.32 3.52 8.45
CA VAL A 235 12.47 3.71 7.54
C VAL A 235 13.01 5.14 7.62
N VAL A 236 12.14 6.15 7.62
CA VAL A 236 12.58 7.55 7.72
C VAL A 236 13.26 7.81 9.06
N ASP A 237 12.75 7.24 10.16
CA ASP A 237 13.40 7.33 11.48
C ASP A 237 14.80 6.70 11.48
N ASP A 238 14.94 5.52 10.91
CA ASP A 238 16.22 4.84 10.80
C ASP A 238 17.22 5.61 9.92
N ILE A 239 16.76 6.13 8.77
CA ILE A 239 17.60 6.95 7.89
C ILE A 239 18.03 8.25 8.60
N GLN A 240 17.15 8.87 9.39
CA GLN A 240 17.53 10.05 10.19
C GLN A 240 18.59 9.75 11.24
N ILE A 241 18.53 8.58 11.88
CA ILE A 241 19.56 8.15 12.85
C ILE A 241 20.88 7.91 12.14
N GLN A 242 20.84 7.23 10.99
CA GLN A 242 22.02 6.93 10.19
C GLN A 242 22.67 8.20 9.62
N SER A 243 21.88 9.16 9.13
CA SER A 243 22.39 10.43 8.59
C SER A 243 23.09 11.29 9.64
N ARG A 244 22.65 11.20 10.91
CA ARG A 244 23.28 11.92 12.04
C ARG A 244 24.56 11.26 12.53
N SER A 245 24.69 9.95 12.32
CA SER A 245 25.80 9.13 12.79
C SER A 245 26.94 9.03 11.76
N MET A 246 26.90 9.86 10.72
CA MET A 246 27.87 9.89 9.64
C MET A 246 29.23 10.45 10.13
N PRO A 247 30.38 9.99 9.59
CA PRO A 247 31.70 10.46 10.03
C PRO A 247 31.89 11.98 9.90
N CYS A 248 32.70 12.56 10.80
CA CYS A 248 32.83 13.98 11.11
C CYS A 248 33.33 14.93 9.99
N ASP A 249 33.59 14.47 8.77
CA ASP A 249 34.16 15.32 7.70
C ASP A 249 33.12 16.02 6.82
N MET A 250 31.82 15.78 7.06
CA MET A 250 30.75 16.45 6.32
C MET A 250 30.37 17.79 6.92
N ASP A 251 30.02 18.75 6.05
CA ASP A 251 29.51 20.06 6.46
C ASP A 251 28.25 19.89 7.32
N ALA A 252 28.32 20.44 8.54
CA ALA A 252 27.22 20.40 9.50
C ALA A 252 25.96 21.09 8.94
N GLY A 253 26.13 22.11 8.08
CA GLY A 253 25.03 22.77 7.39
C GLY A 253 24.24 21.81 6.49
N LEU A 254 24.95 21.04 5.65
CA LEU A 254 24.34 20.04 4.76
C LEU A 254 23.70 18.88 5.53
N VAL A 255 24.34 18.38 6.59
CA VAL A 255 23.75 17.34 7.45
C VAL A 255 22.43 17.83 8.05
N GLN A 256 22.41 19.08 8.55
CA GLN A 256 21.21 19.68 9.11
C GLN A 256 20.10 19.83 8.06
N GLN A 257 20.44 20.22 6.82
CA GLN A 257 19.48 20.30 5.71
C GLN A 257 18.88 18.92 5.38
N VAL A 258 19.71 17.88 5.29
CA VAL A 258 19.22 16.51 5.04
C VAL A 258 18.30 16.03 6.15
N VAL A 259 18.69 16.25 7.41
CA VAL A 259 17.86 15.87 8.57
C VAL A 259 16.51 16.62 8.56
N ALA A 260 16.51 17.91 8.18
CA ALA A 260 15.29 18.69 8.04
C ALA A 260 14.40 18.17 6.89
N SER A 261 14.99 17.85 5.73
CA SER A 261 14.27 17.25 4.61
C SER A 261 13.67 15.90 4.98
N LEU A 262 14.41 15.04 5.68
CA LEU A 262 13.87 13.77 6.20
C LEU A 262 12.75 13.98 7.21
N ALA A 263 12.85 15.01 8.07
CA ALA A 263 11.79 15.33 9.03
C ALA A 263 10.52 15.80 8.31
N TYR A 264 10.67 16.54 7.21
CA TYR A 264 9.55 16.91 6.34
C TYR A 264 8.92 15.67 5.68
N GLN A 265 9.72 14.76 5.12
CA GLN A 265 9.23 13.49 4.56
C GLN A 265 8.48 12.65 5.61
N LYS A 266 8.99 12.58 6.85
CA LYS A 266 8.29 11.95 7.97
C LYS A 266 6.91 12.58 8.22
N GLY A 267 6.83 13.91 8.16
CA GLY A 267 5.58 14.66 8.28
C GLY A 267 4.56 14.27 7.21
N LEU A 268 5.00 14.11 5.97
CA LEU A 268 4.17 13.70 4.84
C LEU A 268 3.62 12.27 5.03
N PHE A 269 4.46 11.28 5.34
CA PHE A 269 3.98 9.92 5.64
C PHE A 269 3.05 9.88 6.86
N ARG A 270 3.27 10.75 7.85
CA ARG A 270 2.36 10.86 9.01
C ARG A 270 1.00 11.40 8.61
N SER A 271 0.94 12.33 7.65
CA SER A 271 -0.32 12.81 7.08
C SER A 271 -1.10 11.68 6.40
N GLU A 272 -0.43 10.85 5.58
CA GLU A 272 -1.07 9.70 4.94
C GLU A 272 -1.60 8.68 5.94
N ASN A 273 -0.87 8.45 7.03
CA ASN A 273 -1.33 7.59 8.11
C ASN A 273 -2.63 8.10 8.76
N LEU A 274 -2.74 9.43 8.96
CA LEU A 274 -3.95 10.05 9.49
C LEU A 274 -5.12 9.93 8.51
N ARG A 275 -4.86 10.11 7.21
CA ARG A 275 -5.87 9.95 6.15
C ARG A 275 -6.39 8.53 6.10
N LEU A 276 -5.50 7.54 6.09
CA LEU A 276 -5.85 6.13 6.11
C LEU A 276 -6.64 5.73 7.37
N LYS A 277 -6.25 6.22 8.56
CA LYS A 277 -7.04 6.03 9.80
C LYS A 277 -8.44 6.62 9.70
N SER A 278 -8.58 7.78 9.05
CA SER A 278 -9.90 8.37 8.82
C SER A 278 -10.72 7.56 7.83
N LEU A 279 -10.09 7.06 6.77
CA LEU A 279 -10.72 6.23 5.75
C LEU A 279 -11.19 4.89 6.33
N ASP A 280 -10.35 4.23 7.12
CA ASP A 280 -10.71 2.99 7.84
C ASP A 280 -11.95 3.18 8.73
N LYS A 281 -11.98 4.24 9.54
CA LYS A 281 -13.15 4.55 10.39
C LYS A 281 -14.42 4.78 9.58
N ARG A 282 -14.33 5.50 8.46
CA ARG A 282 -15.47 5.73 7.56
C ARG A 282 -15.93 4.41 6.91
N MET A 283 -14.99 3.58 6.49
CA MET A 283 -15.26 2.25 5.93
C MET A 283 -16.02 1.38 6.93
N GLN A 284 -15.58 1.31 8.19
CA GLN A 284 -16.28 0.57 9.25
C GLN A 284 -17.71 1.09 9.48
N ASN A 285 -17.90 2.42 9.49
CA ASN A 285 -19.23 3.00 9.64
C ASN A 285 -20.17 2.62 8.49
N ILE A 286 -19.66 2.61 7.26
CA ILE A 286 -20.44 2.26 6.06
C ILE A 286 -20.75 0.76 6.01
N ILE A 287 -19.81 -0.10 6.40
CA ILE A 287 -20.07 -1.54 6.56
C ILE A 287 -21.19 -1.77 7.57
N ASN A 288 -21.13 -1.13 8.74
CA ASN A 288 -22.15 -1.24 9.77
C ASN A 288 -23.52 -0.75 9.29
N LEU A 289 -23.55 0.37 8.55
CA LEU A 289 -24.78 0.87 7.94
C LEU A 289 -25.36 -0.15 6.95
N ALA A 290 -24.56 -0.70 6.04
CA ALA A 290 -25.01 -1.70 5.08
C ALA A 290 -25.61 -2.93 5.79
N PHE A 291 -24.96 -3.46 6.84
CA PHE A 291 -25.50 -4.57 7.64
C PHE A 291 -26.83 -4.23 8.32
N ASN A 292 -26.95 -3.03 8.89
CA ASN A 292 -28.18 -2.58 9.53
C ASN A 292 -29.33 -2.46 8.51
N LEU A 293 -29.05 -1.98 7.30
CA LEU A 293 -30.05 -1.87 6.23
C LEU A 293 -30.55 -3.25 5.77
N VAL A 294 -29.65 -4.23 5.59
CA VAL A 294 -30.05 -5.62 5.27
C VAL A 294 -30.92 -6.19 6.38
N THR A 295 -30.49 -6.04 7.65
CA THR A 295 -31.23 -6.56 8.81
C THR A 295 -32.61 -5.92 8.93
N GLN A 296 -32.71 -4.62 8.68
CA GLN A 296 -33.97 -3.88 8.68
C GLN A 296 -34.89 -4.37 7.56
N GLN A 297 -34.36 -4.58 6.36
CA GLN A 297 -35.12 -5.09 5.22
C GLN A 297 -35.64 -6.51 5.48
N ASP A 298 -34.79 -7.42 5.97
CA ASP A 298 -35.18 -8.79 6.30
C ASP A 298 -36.30 -8.83 7.36
N SER A 299 -36.20 -7.94 8.35
CA SER A 299 -37.25 -7.77 9.37
C SER A 299 -38.57 -7.29 8.76
N HIS A 300 -38.51 -6.37 7.78
CA HIS A 300 -39.69 -5.89 7.06
C HIS A 300 -40.32 -6.97 6.18
N VAL A 301 -39.51 -7.76 5.46
CA VAL A 301 -39.97 -8.90 4.65
C VAL A 301 -40.65 -9.93 5.54
N MET A 302 -40.01 -10.32 6.66
CA MET A 302 -40.58 -11.27 7.61
C MET A 302 -41.91 -10.78 8.21
N LYS A 303 -42.03 -9.47 8.48
CA LYS A 303 -43.29 -8.87 8.95
C LYS A 303 -44.38 -8.92 7.89
N ARG A 304 -44.05 -8.61 6.63
CA ARG A 304 -45.00 -8.68 5.50
C ARG A 304 -45.48 -10.10 5.23
N ASP A 305 -44.58 -11.09 5.33
CA ASP A 305 -44.93 -12.50 5.21
C ASP A 305 -45.84 -12.95 6.36
N SER A 306 -45.56 -12.51 7.59
CA SER A 306 -46.43 -12.76 8.73
C SER A 306 -47.83 -12.18 8.54
N ASP A 307 -47.92 -10.94 8.07
CA ASP A 307 -49.21 -10.28 7.83
C ASP A 307 -49.98 -10.93 6.67
N SER A 308 -49.28 -11.30 5.59
CA SER A 308 -49.87 -12.07 4.48
C SER A 308 -50.39 -13.43 4.95
N MET A 309 -49.64 -14.14 5.80
CA MET A 309 -50.07 -15.41 6.36
C MET A 309 -51.29 -15.25 7.26
N LYS A 310 -51.38 -14.17 8.05
CA LYS A 310 -52.59 -13.86 8.83
C LYS A 310 -53.79 -13.59 7.92
N THR A 311 -53.61 -12.87 6.81
CA THR A 311 -54.69 -12.62 5.85
C THR A 311 -55.17 -13.91 5.19
N ILE A 312 -54.25 -14.77 4.73
CA ILE A 312 -54.58 -16.07 4.14
C ILE A 312 -55.33 -16.95 5.15
N ALA A 313 -54.86 -16.99 6.40
CA ALA A 313 -55.52 -17.74 7.46
C ALA A 313 -56.93 -17.20 7.75
N ALA A 314 -57.12 -15.87 7.79
CA ALA A 314 -58.42 -15.24 7.99
C ALA A 314 -59.40 -15.53 6.85
N VAL A 315 -58.95 -15.44 5.59
CA VAL A 315 -59.73 -15.82 4.40
C VAL A 315 -60.13 -17.30 4.51
N THR A 316 -59.17 -18.17 4.82
CA THR A 316 -59.40 -19.62 4.95
C THR A 316 -60.42 -19.95 6.05
N LEU A 317 -60.34 -19.30 7.22
CA LEU A 317 -61.28 -19.46 8.33
C LEU A 317 -62.71 -19.02 7.98
N LEU A 318 -62.86 -18.05 7.07
CA LEU A 318 -64.17 -17.54 6.65
C LEU A 318 -64.80 -18.42 5.56
N PHE A 319 -63.98 -18.90 4.62
CA PHE A 319 -64.47 -19.68 3.48
C PHE A 319 -64.63 -21.18 3.77
N LEU A 320 -63.89 -21.77 4.69
CA LEU A 320 -64.07 -23.19 5.06
C LEU A 320 -65.47 -23.52 5.61
N PRO A 321 -66.01 -22.77 6.60
CA PRO A 321 -67.37 -23.01 7.10
C PRO A 321 -68.45 -22.69 6.06
N MET A 322 -68.27 -21.61 5.30
CA MET A 322 -69.24 -21.22 4.26
C MET A 322 -69.32 -22.24 3.12
N SER A 323 -68.17 -22.75 2.66
CA SER A 323 -68.12 -23.79 1.62
C SER A 323 -68.70 -25.11 2.10
N THR A 324 -68.47 -25.50 3.36
CA THR A 324 -69.09 -26.69 3.94
C THR A 324 -70.61 -26.56 4.06
N VAL A 325 -71.15 -25.42 4.52
CA VAL A 325 -72.60 -25.18 4.57
C VAL A 325 -73.22 -25.20 3.17
N ALA A 326 -72.58 -24.55 2.19
CA ALA A 326 -73.05 -24.57 0.80
C ALA A 326 -73.04 -25.98 0.20
N HIS A 327 -72.03 -26.79 0.53
CA HIS A 327 -71.95 -28.19 0.12
C HIS A 327 -73.09 -29.03 0.73
N TYR A 328 -73.36 -28.85 2.03
CA TYR A 328 -74.49 -29.51 2.70
C TYR A 328 -75.85 -29.09 2.12
N GLN A 329 -76.04 -27.81 1.77
CA GLN A 329 -77.28 -27.35 1.14
C GLN A 329 -77.47 -27.91 -0.27
N LEU A 330 -76.41 -28.03 -1.07
CA LEU A 330 -76.47 -28.66 -2.39
C LEU A 330 -76.81 -30.16 -2.32
N GLN A 331 -76.30 -30.89 -1.33
CA GLN A 331 -76.69 -32.29 -1.11
C GLN A 331 -78.13 -32.47 -0.60
N SER A 332 -78.71 -31.46 0.05
CA SER A 332 -80.11 -31.52 0.51
C SER A 332 -81.15 -31.23 -0.58
N LEU A 333 -80.71 -30.71 -1.74
CA LEU A 333 -81.55 -30.34 -2.89
C LEU A 333 -81.47 -31.35 -4.05
N SER A 334 -80.70 -32.44 -3.89
CA SER A 334 -80.60 -33.59 -4.80
C SER A 334 -81.25 -34.83 -4.21
#